data_AF-A0A8T2A5P6-F1
#
_entry.id   AF-A0A8T2A5P6-F1
#
_cell.length_a   1.000
_cell.length_b   1.000
_cell.length_c   1.000
_cell.angle_alpha   90.00
_cell.angle_beta   90.00
_cell.angle_gamma   90.00
#
_symmetry.space_group_name_H-M   'P 1'
#
loop_
_entity.id
_entity.type
_entity.pdbx_description
1 polymer ?
#
loop_
_entity_poly.entity_id
_entity_poly.type
_entity_poly.pdbx_seq_one_letter_code
_entity_poly.pdbx_strand_id
1 'polypeptide(L)'
;MMPRRDVLFLSLLLVIATVSAVAFADDEADCVYTFYLRTGTIFKAGTDSIISARVYDKYGDYIGIRNLEAWGGLMGPGYNYYERGNLDIFSGKAPCLPSPVCSLNLTSDGSGDHHGWYVNYVEVTTAGVHAKCSYQSFDVEQWLASDTSPYELSAVRNNCPVSFRESVGRVGSEIRKTLSWIV
;
A
#
# COMPACT_ATOMS: atom_id res chain seq x y z
N MET A 1 15.66 -2.58 -68.18
CA MET A 1 15.25 -3.48 -67.06
C MET A 1 16.54 -3.87 -66.32
N MET A 2 17.03 -3.03 -65.41
CA MET A 2 16.64 -2.77 -64.01
C MET A 2 17.34 -3.75 -63.04
N PRO A 3 17.95 -3.26 -61.94
CA PRO A 3 19.21 -3.79 -61.42
C PRO A 3 19.03 -4.82 -60.29
N ARG A 4 20.04 -5.68 -60.17
CA ARG A 4 20.28 -6.66 -59.10
C ARG A 4 20.69 -5.93 -57.82
N ARG A 5 19.73 -5.48 -57.01
CA ARG A 5 19.98 -4.74 -55.75
C ARG A 5 19.15 -5.21 -54.54
N ASP A 6 18.66 -6.46 -54.52
CA ASP A 6 17.72 -6.87 -53.46
C ASP A 6 18.21 -8.01 -52.55
N VAL A 7 19.43 -8.54 -52.73
CA VAL A 7 19.90 -9.69 -51.94
C VAL A 7 20.62 -9.28 -50.66
N LEU A 8 21.28 -8.11 -50.62
CA LEU A 8 22.02 -7.63 -49.44
C LEU A 8 21.10 -7.13 -48.31
N PHE A 9 19.88 -6.71 -48.64
CA PHE A 9 18.91 -6.22 -47.65
C PHE A 9 18.26 -7.35 -46.84
N LEU A 10 18.08 -8.54 -47.44
CA LEU A 10 17.52 -9.69 -46.71
C LEU A 10 18.49 -10.23 -45.65
N SER A 11 19.80 -10.19 -45.92
CA SER A 11 20.82 -10.60 -44.95
C SER A 11 20.91 -9.66 -43.75
N LEU A 12 20.63 -8.36 -43.92
CA LEU A 12 20.67 -7.39 -42.82
C LEU A 12 19.43 -7.52 -41.89
N LEU A 13 18.27 -7.85 -42.46
CA LEU A 13 17.02 -8.09 -41.70
C LEU A 13 17.10 -9.35 -40.82
N LEU A 14 17.84 -10.37 -41.23
CA LEU A 14 18.06 -11.58 -40.44
C LEU A 14 18.97 -11.37 -39.22
N VAL A 15 19.88 -10.38 -39.25
CA VAL A 15 20.74 -10.07 -38.11
C VAL A 15 19.96 -9.31 -37.03
N ILE A 16 19.00 -8.45 -37.41
CA ILE A 16 18.17 -7.67 -36.47
C ILE A 16 17.16 -8.57 -35.73
N ALA A 17 16.76 -9.70 -36.33
CA ALA A 17 15.86 -10.67 -35.69
C ALA A 17 16.51 -11.47 -34.54
N THR A 18 17.83 -11.34 -34.33
CA THR A 18 18.56 -11.98 -33.22
C THR A 18 18.79 -11.08 -32.02
N VAL A 19 18.15 -9.90 -31.96
CA VAL A 19 17.98 -9.16 -30.70
C VAL A 19 17.07 -10.01 -29.82
N SER A 20 17.69 -11.02 -29.22
CA SER A 20 17.13 -11.81 -28.15
C SER A 20 16.71 -10.81 -27.11
N ALA A 21 15.41 -10.71 -26.86
CA ALA A 21 14.91 -10.07 -25.67
C ALA A 21 15.51 -10.82 -24.49
N VAL A 22 16.64 -10.34 -23.99
CA VAL A 22 17.12 -10.67 -22.65
C VAL A 22 16.06 -10.09 -21.73
N ALA A 23 15.08 -10.93 -21.39
CA ALA A 23 14.26 -10.70 -20.22
C ALA A 23 15.23 -10.76 -19.03
N PHE A 24 15.66 -9.59 -18.57
CA PHE A 24 16.14 -9.48 -17.21
C PHE A 24 14.94 -9.83 -16.34
N ALA A 25 14.85 -11.10 -15.93
CA ALA A 25 14.13 -11.43 -14.72
C ALA A 25 14.93 -10.71 -13.62
N ASP A 26 14.52 -9.48 -13.33
CA ASP A 26 14.98 -8.80 -12.14
C ASP A 26 14.55 -9.71 -11.00
N ASP A 27 15.51 -10.31 -10.32
CA ASP A 27 15.29 -11.05 -9.07
C ASP A 27 14.99 -9.98 -8.01
N GLU A 28 13.89 -9.25 -8.20
CA GLU A 28 13.42 -8.25 -7.26
C GLU A 28 13.05 -9.04 -6.01
N ALA A 29 13.82 -8.83 -4.95
CA ALA A 29 13.63 -9.59 -3.73
C ALA A 29 12.19 -9.40 -3.25
N ASP A 30 11.43 -10.50 -3.23
CA ASP A 30 10.09 -10.51 -2.65
C ASP A 30 10.20 -10.49 -1.13
N CYS A 31 9.64 -9.45 -0.53
CA CYS A 31 9.41 -9.39 0.91
C CYS A 31 8.02 -9.94 1.23
N VAL A 32 7.90 -10.60 2.39
CA VAL A 32 6.62 -10.99 2.98
C VAL A 32 6.14 -9.86 3.87
N TYR A 33 4.93 -9.40 3.59
CA TYR A 33 4.21 -8.40 4.37
C TYR A 33 3.07 -9.10 5.08
N THR A 34 2.99 -8.94 6.41
CA THR A 34 1.90 -9.48 7.21
C THR A 34 1.18 -8.35 7.94
N PHE A 35 -0.12 -8.26 7.72
CA PHE A 35 -1.02 -7.30 8.33
C PHE A 35 -1.82 -8.01 9.42
N TYR A 36 -1.82 -7.45 10.62
CA TYR A 36 -2.70 -7.83 11.72
C TYR A 36 -3.68 -6.69 11.93
N LEU A 37 -4.96 -6.96 11.70
CA LEU A 37 -5.98 -5.94 11.67
C LEU A 37 -7.01 -6.19 12.75
N ARG A 38 -7.18 -5.22 13.65
CA ARG A 38 -8.17 -5.29 14.71
C ARG A 38 -9.41 -4.47 14.37
N THR A 39 -10.52 -5.14 14.15
CA THR A 39 -11.83 -4.48 14.12
C THR A 39 -12.24 -4.14 15.56
N GLY A 40 -12.76 -2.94 15.78
CA GLY A 40 -13.14 -2.52 17.13
C GLY A 40 -14.35 -3.27 17.67
N THR A 41 -14.61 -3.08 18.97
CA THR A 41 -15.66 -3.80 19.70
C THR A 41 -16.97 -3.03 19.82
N ILE A 42 -17.05 -1.83 19.24
CA ILE A 42 -18.25 -1.00 19.29
C ILE A 42 -19.38 -1.61 18.46
N PHE A 43 -20.63 -1.25 18.78
CA PHE A 43 -21.79 -1.81 18.11
C PHE A 43 -21.73 -1.53 16.59
N LYS A 44 -21.96 -2.57 15.78
CA LYS A 44 -21.87 -2.54 14.30
C LYS A 44 -20.49 -2.14 13.74
N ALA A 45 -19.40 -2.42 14.46
CA ALA A 45 -18.05 -2.14 13.98
C ALA A 45 -17.59 -2.97 12.78
N GLY A 46 -18.26 -4.10 12.47
CA GLY A 46 -17.82 -5.01 11.42
C GLY A 46 -18.31 -4.62 10.02
N THR A 47 -17.69 -5.18 8.97
CA THR A 47 -18.07 -4.86 7.58
C THR A 47 -18.00 -6.02 6.61
N ASP A 48 -18.83 -5.95 5.57
CA ASP A 48 -18.80 -6.84 4.40
C ASP A 48 -18.13 -6.18 3.16
N SER A 49 -17.51 -5.01 3.34
CA SER A 49 -16.86 -4.26 2.26
C SER A 49 -15.56 -4.92 1.79
N ILE A 50 -15.10 -4.56 0.59
CA ILE A 50 -13.74 -4.89 0.14
C ILE A 50 -12.77 -3.89 0.76
N ILE A 51 -11.81 -4.41 1.53
CA ILE A 51 -10.78 -3.59 2.17
C ILE A 51 -9.48 -3.63 1.37
N SER A 52 -8.97 -2.43 1.08
CA SER A 52 -7.69 -2.19 0.43
C SER A 52 -6.72 -1.49 1.38
N ALA A 53 -5.42 -1.73 1.19
CA ALA A 53 -4.37 -1.11 1.98
C ALA A 53 -3.24 -0.63 1.07
N ARG A 54 -2.65 0.50 1.40
CA ARG A 54 -1.36 0.93 0.85
C ARG A 54 -0.42 1.25 1.99
N VAL A 55 0.79 0.71 1.93
CA VAL A 55 1.85 1.01 2.88
C VAL A 55 2.99 1.71 2.17
N TYR A 56 3.61 2.65 2.87
CA TYR A 56 4.68 3.47 2.34
C TYR A 56 5.88 3.41 3.25
N ASP A 57 7.07 3.52 2.66
CA ASP A 57 8.28 3.82 3.39
C ASP A 57 8.50 5.34 3.53
N LYS A 58 9.61 5.73 4.15
CA LYS A 58 9.92 7.14 4.42
C LYS A 58 10.27 7.95 3.16
N TYR A 59 10.56 7.28 2.05
CA TYR A 59 10.87 7.92 0.77
C TYR A 59 9.62 8.10 -0.10
N GLY A 60 8.51 7.47 0.29
CA GLY A 60 7.24 7.52 -0.42
C GLY A 60 7.06 6.36 -1.40
N ASP A 61 8.01 5.42 -1.46
CA ASP A 61 7.83 4.15 -2.17
C ASP A 61 6.74 3.33 -1.49
N TYR A 62 5.94 2.61 -2.26
CA TYR A 62 4.70 2.01 -1.73
C TYR A 62 4.36 0.65 -2.31
N ILE A 63 3.59 -0.11 -1.53
CA ILE A 63 2.90 -1.32 -1.96
C ILE A 63 1.40 -1.07 -1.85
N GLY A 64 0.66 -1.39 -2.90
CA GLY A 64 -0.80 -1.27 -2.93
C GLY A 64 -1.48 -2.63 -3.05
N ILE A 65 -2.35 -2.92 -2.09
CA ILE A 65 -3.15 -4.14 -2.02
C ILE A 65 -4.61 -3.76 -2.22
N ARG A 66 -5.22 -4.22 -3.31
CA ARG A 66 -6.60 -3.83 -3.69
C ARG A 66 -7.67 -4.58 -2.90
N ASN A 67 -7.36 -5.77 -2.42
CA ASN A 67 -8.25 -6.58 -1.59
C ASN A 67 -7.36 -7.43 -0.68
N LEU A 68 -7.34 -7.11 0.64
CA LEU A 68 -6.51 -7.79 1.62
C LEU A 68 -6.84 -9.28 1.75
N GLU A 69 -8.14 -9.61 1.78
CA GLU A 69 -8.62 -10.98 1.89
C GLU A 69 -8.16 -11.83 0.70
N ALA A 70 -8.40 -11.35 -0.52
CA ALA A 70 -8.01 -12.06 -1.73
C ALA A 70 -6.49 -12.12 -1.94
N TRP A 71 -5.75 -11.13 -1.43
CA TRP A 71 -4.29 -11.08 -1.56
C TRP A 71 -3.58 -12.07 -0.64
N GLY A 72 -4.12 -12.31 0.56
CA GLY A 72 -3.42 -13.16 1.52
C GLY A 72 -4.16 -13.47 2.82
N GLY A 73 -5.49 -13.54 2.82
CA GLY A 73 -6.26 -13.89 4.03
C GLY A 73 -5.84 -15.23 4.63
N LEU A 74 -5.49 -15.22 5.92
CA LEU A 74 -4.94 -16.39 6.64
C LEU A 74 -5.90 -17.03 7.65
N MET A 75 -7.18 -16.66 7.65
CA MET A 75 -8.15 -17.15 8.64
C MET A 75 -8.85 -18.45 8.22
N GLY A 76 -8.59 -18.93 7.01
CA GLY A 76 -9.14 -20.17 6.46
C GLY A 76 -10.40 -19.99 5.61
N PRO A 77 -10.84 -21.05 4.93
CA PRO A 77 -11.97 -20.98 4.00
C PRO A 77 -13.30 -20.72 4.72
N GLY A 78 -14.11 -19.81 4.18
CA GLY A 78 -15.44 -19.48 4.70
C GLY A 78 -15.43 -18.67 6.00
N TYR A 79 -14.27 -18.18 6.43
CA TYR A 79 -14.16 -17.25 7.55
C TYR A 79 -14.75 -15.89 7.16
N ASN A 80 -15.54 -15.28 8.05
CA ASN A 80 -16.05 -13.92 7.83
C ASN A 80 -15.06 -12.89 8.38
N TYR A 81 -14.37 -12.20 7.47
CA TYR A 81 -13.37 -11.19 7.82
C TYR A 81 -14.03 -9.89 8.29
N TYR A 82 -13.24 -9.08 8.97
CA TYR A 82 -13.58 -7.71 9.39
C TYR A 82 -14.78 -7.62 10.34
N GLU A 83 -15.09 -8.69 11.06
CA GLU A 83 -16.20 -8.72 12.02
C GLU A 83 -15.85 -8.06 13.36
N ARG A 84 -16.89 -7.59 14.06
CA ARG A 84 -16.74 -6.86 15.32
C ARG A 84 -15.85 -7.61 16.32
N GLY A 85 -14.75 -6.97 16.71
CA GLY A 85 -13.81 -7.48 17.71
C GLY A 85 -12.78 -8.48 17.18
N ASN A 86 -12.88 -8.91 15.92
CA ASN A 86 -11.95 -9.86 15.32
C ASN A 86 -10.56 -9.25 15.11
N LEU A 87 -9.56 -10.12 15.24
CA LEU A 87 -8.21 -9.88 14.78
C LEU A 87 -8.01 -10.73 13.52
N ASP A 88 -7.91 -10.07 12.38
CA ASP A 88 -7.76 -10.73 11.09
C ASP A 88 -6.33 -10.58 10.58
N ILE A 89 -5.81 -11.65 9.98
CA ILE A 89 -4.42 -11.74 9.56
C ILE A 89 -4.35 -11.94 8.05
N PHE A 90 -3.53 -11.11 7.39
CA PHE A 90 -3.28 -11.19 5.95
C PHE A 90 -1.79 -11.25 5.72
N SER A 91 -1.32 -12.18 4.89
CA SER A 91 0.11 -12.28 4.55
C SER A 91 0.30 -12.57 3.07
N GLY A 92 1.18 -11.80 2.43
CA GLY A 92 1.47 -11.96 1.01
C GLY A 92 2.85 -11.44 0.65
N LYS A 93 3.33 -11.86 -0.52
CA LYS A 93 4.57 -11.37 -1.10
C LYS A 93 4.33 -10.10 -1.91
N ALA A 94 5.30 -9.19 -1.87
CA ALA A 94 5.39 -8.00 -2.68
C ALA A 94 6.86 -7.55 -2.79
N PRO A 95 7.20 -6.68 -3.75
CA PRO A 95 8.54 -6.09 -3.82
C PRO A 95 8.98 -5.50 -2.48
N CYS A 96 10.23 -5.72 -2.08
CA CYS A 96 10.77 -5.12 -0.87
C CYS A 96 10.84 -3.59 -0.98
N LEU A 97 10.21 -2.90 -0.02
CA LEU A 97 10.39 -1.45 0.14
C LEU A 97 11.85 -1.13 0.55
N PRO A 98 12.45 -0.03 0.04
CA PRO A 98 13.82 0.36 0.37
C PRO A 98 14.05 0.67 1.86
N SER A 99 12.99 1.07 2.58
CA SER A 99 13.01 1.36 4.01
C SER A 99 11.81 0.71 4.71
N PRO A 100 11.86 0.50 6.04
CA PRO A 100 10.70 0.03 6.79
C PRO A 100 9.44 0.86 6.55
N VAL A 101 8.29 0.17 6.56
CA VAL A 101 6.98 0.79 6.49
C VAL A 101 6.81 1.79 7.63
N CYS A 102 6.34 2.98 7.30
CA CYS A 102 6.07 4.03 8.28
C CYS A 102 4.78 4.81 8.00
N SER A 103 4.10 4.55 6.89
CA SER A 103 2.80 5.16 6.61
C SER A 103 1.83 4.14 6.04
N LEU A 104 0.56 4.28 6.39
CA LEU A 104 -0.56 3.44 6.02
C LEU A 104 -1.67 4.30 5.43
N ASN A 105 -2.29 3.83 4.34
CA ASN A 105 -3.60 4.25 3.87
C ASN A 105 -4.50 3.01 3.80
N LEU A 106 -5.51 2.97 4.65
CA LEU A 106 -6.50 1.89 4.72
C LEU A 106 -7.81 2.40 4.15
N THR A 107 -8.41 1.69 3.20
CA THR A 107 -9.59 2.13 2.46
C THR A 107 -10.62 1.02 2.37
N SER A 108 -11.86 1.32 2.76
CA SER A 108 -13.05 0.52 2.46
C SER A 108 -13.65 0.97 1.12
N ASP A 109 -14.17 0.04 0.32
CA ASP A 109 -14.96 0.38 -0.86
C ASP A 109 -16.41 0.77 -0.56
N GLY A 110 -16.86 0.58 0.69
CA GLY A 110 -18.19 0.94 1.16
C GLY A 110 -19.32 0.11 0.54
N SER A 111 -19.03 -1.10 0.08
CA SER A 111 -20.02 -2.04 -0.46
C SER A 111 -20.66 -2.93 0.62
N GLY A 112 -21.74 -3.64 0.27
CA GLY A 112 -22.42 -4.59 1.15
C GLY A 112 -23.45 -3.98 2.11
N ASP A 113 -24.22 -4.84 2.78
CA ASP A 113 -25.31 -4.46 3.69
C ASP A 113 -24.80 -3.89 5.03
N HIS A 114 -23.54 -4.15 5.35
CA HIS A 114 -22.81 -3.61 6.51
C HIS A 114 -21.55 -2.87 6.06
N HIS A 115 -21.71 -1.80 5.30
CA HIS A 115 -20.58 -1.10 4.67
C HIS A 115 -19.72 -0.25 5.63
N GLY A 116 -20.28 0.17 6.77
CA GLY A 116 -19.58 0.97 7.76
C GLY A 116 -18.66 0.12 8.63
N TRP A 117 -17.39 0.51 8.76
CA TRP A 117 -16.38 -0.29 9.46
C TRP A 117 -15.64 0.52 10.51
N TYR A 118 -15.52 0.02 11.74
CA TYR A 118 -14.71 0.67 12.76
C TYR A 118 -13.42 -0.09 13.02
N VAL A 119 -12.31 0.53 12.65
CA VAL A 119 -10.97 -0.05 12.78
C VAL A 119 -10.31 0.47 14.03
N ASN A 120 -9.78 -0.43 14.84
CA ASN A 120 -9.06 -0.09 16.06
C ASN A 120 -7.59 0.18 15.73
N TYR A 121 -6.87 -0.81 15.21
CA TYR A 121 -5.47 -0.66 14.78
C TYR A 121 -5.11 -1.60 13.63
N VAL A 122 -4.00 -1.28 12.97
CA VAL A 122 -3.32 -2.15 12.01
C VAL A 122 -1.85 -2.27 12.40
N GLU A 123 -1.35 -3.49 12.50
CA GLU A 123 0.08 -3.76 12.64
C GLU A 123 0.60 -4.39 11.35
N VAL A 124 1.77 -3.94 10.91
CA VAL A 124 2.43 -4.45 9.71
C VAL A 124 3.82 -4.96 10.09
N THR A 125 4.09 -6.22 9.78
CA THR A 125 5.43 -6.80 9.85
C THR A 125 5.96 -7.06 8.45
N THR A 126 7.24 -6.79 8.23
CA THR A 126 7.92 -7.11 6.97
C THR A 126 9.10 -8.03 7.22
N ALA A 127 9.31 -8.99 6.33
CA ALA A 127 10.45 -9.90 6.35
C ALA A 127 10.92 -10.17 4.92
N GLY A 128 12.23 -10.20 4.69
CA GLY A 128 12.81 -10.51 3.39
C GLY A 128 14.13 -11.26 3.57
N VAL A 129 14.54 -12.02 2.55
CA VAL A 129 15.81 -12.74 2.60
C VAL A 129 16.95 -11.72 2.65
N HIS A 130 17.83 -11.85 3.64
CA HIS A 130 18.91 -10.89 3.91
C HIS A 130 18.46 -9.44 4.20
N ALA A 131 17.15 -9.22 4.39
CA ALA A 131 16.59 -7.93 4.78
C ALA A 131 16.29 -7.90 6.28
N LYS A 132 16.42 -6.72 6.89
CA LYS A 132 16.06 -6.54 8.30
C LYS A 132 14.53 -6.63 8.44
N CYS A 133 14.07 -7.49 9.34
CA CYS A 133 12.65 -7.53 9.69
C CYS A 133 12.23 -6.21 10.34
N SER A 134 11.02 -5.74 10.03
CA SER A 134 10.48 -4.53 10.61
C SER A 134 9.04 -4.72 11.09
N TYR A 135 8.63 -3.86 12.02
CA TYR A 135 7.29 -3.82 12.58
C TYR A 135 6.86 -2.35 12.69
N GLN A 136 5.61 -2.07 12.36
CA GLN A 136 4.98 -0.77 12.53
C GLN A 136 3.53 -0.96 12.96
N SER A 137 3.14 -0.29 14.04
CA SER A 137 1.74 -0.18 14.46
C SER A 137 1.14 1.16 14.03
N PHE A 138 -0.14 1.13 13.69
CA PHE A 138 -0.96 2.28 13.33
C PHE A 138 -2.27 2.23 14.12
N ASP A 139 -2.40 3.14 15.08
CA ASP A 139 -3.68 3.36 15.78
C ASP A 139 -4.64 4.09 14.84
N VAL A 140 -5.70 3.39 14.42
CA VAL A 140 -6.69 3.92 13.48
C VAL A 140 -7.83 4.58 14.25
N GLU A 141 -8.50 3.87 15.15
CA GLU A 141 -9.58 4.39 16.00
C GLU A 141 -10.63 5.23 15.24
N GLN A 142 -11.03 4.78 14.05
CA GLN A 142 -11.82 5.58 13.11
C GLN A 142 -12.86 4.71 12.38
N TRP A 143 -14.05 5.29 12.15
CA TRP A 143 -15.02 4.76 11.21
C TRP A 143 -14.56 5.00 9.76
N LEU A 144 -14.46 3.94 8.98
CA LEU A 144 -14.42 3.96 7.53
C LEU A 144 -15.84 3.76 7.01
N ALA A 145 -16.59 4.84 6.89
CA ALA A 145 -18.01 4.82 6.57
C ALA A 145 -18.43 6.16 5.92
N SER A 146 -19.44 6.12 5.06
CA SER A 146 -20.05 7.32 4.47
C SER A 146 -21.24 7.84 5.29
N ASP A 147 -21.80 7.01 6.18
CA ASP A 147 -22.99 7.29 6.97
C ASP A 147 -22.69 7.66 8.43
N THR A 148 -21.42 7.57 8.85
CA THR A 148 -20.96 7.80 10.22
C THR A 148 -19.71 8.66 10.22
N SER A 149 -19.65 9.65 11.13
CA SER A 149 -18.48 10.53 11.30
C SER A 149 -17.18 9.71 11.45
N PRO A 150 -16.10 10.04 10.71
CA PRO A 150 -15.85 11.27 9.97
C PRO A 150 -16.43 11.34 8.54
N TYR A 151 -17.27 10.40 8.12
CA TYR A 151 -17.81 10.30 6.75
C TYR A 151 -16.73 10.07 5.68
N GLU A 152 -15.65 9.40 6.07
CA GLU A 152 -14.53 9.05 5.22
C GLU A 152 -14.47 7.53 5.06
N LEU A 153 -14.26 7.05 3.83
CA LEU A 153 -14.01 5.62 3.57
C LEU A 153 -12.53 5.26 3.66
N SER A 154 -11.66 6.18 4.08
CA SER A 154 -10.23 5.95 4.19
C SER A 154 -9.63 6.56 5.46
N ALA A 155 -8.61 5.90 6.01
CA ALA A 155 -7.81 6.43 7.10
C ALA A 155 -6.33 6.38 6.70
N VAL A 156 -5.66 7.53 6.82
CA VAL A 156 -4.22 7.66 6.59
C VAL A 156 -3.51 7.85 7.94
N ARG A 157 -2.47 7.06 8.20
CA ARG A 157 -1.60 7.22 9.37
C ARG A 157 -0.16 7.32 8.90
N ASN A 158 0.47 8.46 9.12
CA ASN A 158 1.84 8.73 8.69
C ASN A 158 2.75 8.90 9.92
N ASN A 159 3.51 7.85 10.20
CA ASN A 159 4.51 7.78 11.26
C ASN A 159 5.94 7.92 10.72
N CYS A 160 6.09 8.35 9.45
CA CYS A 160 7.40 8.48 8.84
C CYS A 160 8.24 9.56 9.53
N PRO A 161 9.54 9.30 9.75
CA PRO A 161 10.42 10.28 10.35
C PRO A 161 10.51 11.52 9.46
N VAL A 162 10.05 12.67 9.95
CA VAL A 162 10.18 13.94 9.25
C VAL A 162 11.65 14.35 9.23
N SER A 163 12.15 14.75 8.06
CA SER A 163 13.50 15.31 7.97
C SER A 163 13.53 16.67 8.68
N PHE A 164 14.64 16.96 9.39
CA PHE A 164 14.81 18.24 10.11
C PHE A 164 14.71 19.48 9.18
N ARG A 165 14.91 19.29 7.87
CA ARG A 165 14.77 20.35 6.86
C ARG A 165 13.30 20.62 6.51
N GLU A 166 12.45 19.60 6.46
CA GLU A 166 11.02 19.78 6.20
C GLU A 166 10.28 20.39 7.38
N SER A 167 10.67 20.05 8.62
CA SER A 167 10.08 20.66 9.82
C SER A 167 10.36 22.16 9.89
N VAL A 168 11.58 22.60 9.59
CA VAL A 168 11.94 24.03 9.50
C VAL A 168 11.18 24.73 8.36
N GLY A 169 10.99 24.05 7.22
CA GLY A 169 10.22 24.57 6.09
C GLY A 169 8.74 24.83 6.44
N ARG A 170 8.09 23.90 7.15
CA ARG A 170 6.69 24.04 7.59
C ARG A 170 6.54 25.18 8.60
N VAL A 171 7.41 25.24 9.61
CA VAL A 171 7.42 26.34 10.59
C VAL A 171 7.61 27.70 9.90
N GLY A 172 8.54 27.79 8.95
CA GLY A 172 8.76 29.01 8.17
C GLY A 172 7.62 29.39 7.22
N SER A 173 6.76 28.44 6.83
CA SER A 173 5.54 28.69 6.05
C SER A 173 4.41 29.20 6.95
N GLU A 174 4.27 28.62 8.14
CA GLU A 174 3.24 28.96 9.10
C GLU A 174 3.47 30.35 9.71
N ILE A 175 4.71 30.69 10.06
CA ILE A 175 5.09 32.05 10.49
C ILE A 175 4.78 33.08 9.40
N ARG A 176 5.06 32.76 8.13
CA ARG A 176 4.73 33.66 7.00
C ARG A 176 3.23 33.84 6.83
N LYS A 177 2.43 32.79 7.02
CA LYS A 177 0.98 32.91 7.03
C LYS A 177 0.50 33.80 8.18
N THR A 178 0.99 33.60 9.40
CA THR A 178 0.61 34.44 10.56
C THR A 178 0.97 35.90 10.37
N LEU A 179 2.17 36.19 9.84
CA LEU A 179 2.62 37.57 9.58
C LEU A 179 1.86 38.23 8.41
N SER A 180 1.32 37.45 7.46
CA SER A 180 0.50 37.97 6.36
C SER A 180 -0.85 38.55 6.80
N TRP A 181 -1.32 38.27 8.03
CA TRP A 181 -2.55 38.81 8.58
C TRP A 181 -2.32 40.00 9.53
N ILE A 182 -1.06 40.37 9.77
CA ILE A 182 -0.65 41.41 10.73
C ILE A 182 -0.22 42.71 10.02
N VAL A 183 -0.15 42.71 8.68
CA VAL A 183 0.11 43.92 7.85
C VAL A 183 -1.16 44.33 7.13
#